data_AF-A0A8H7MJ18-F1
#
_entry.id   AF-A0A8H7MJ18-F1
#
_cell.length_a   1.000
_cell.length_b   1.000
_cell.length_c   1.000
_cell.angle_alpha   90.00
_cell.angle_beta   90.00
_cell.angle_gamma   90.00
#
_symmetry.space_group_name_H-M   'P 1'
#
loop_
_entity.id
_entity.type
_entity.pdbx_description
1 polymer ?
#
loop_
_entity_poly.entity_id
_entity_poly.type
_entity_poly.pdbx_seq_one_letter_code
_entity_poly.pdbx_strand_id
1 'polypeptide(L)'
;MTTACDRDGPPISLLEDRDLTMEVLDFRAAIMKQWNDTAKDGVPLDAFISPVNPAVAPRHGDYSKVRYFAYTAVANVLDYPVCTLPVGLVDPDVDLADDVSLIKDVKGNTLPAPTCERDETIRRKHDPKVYADMPVTIQVIGRRFEDEKVIGIVKMISNLLSEKQACSDAALDKSY
;
A
#
# COMPACT_ATOMS: atom_id res chain seq x y z
N MET A 1 -22.13 13.29 -9.05
CA MET A 1 -20.75 12.74 -9.00
C MET A 1 -20.77 11.69 -7.93
N THR A 2 -21.18 10.47 -8.28
CA THR A 2 -21.40 9.37 -7.34
C THR A 2 -20.04 8.95 -6.79
N THR A 3 -19.81 9.22 -5.51
CA THR A 3 -18.57 8.82 -4.84
C THR A 3 -18.63 7.32 -4.54
N ALA A 4 -17.48 6.67 -4.28
CA ALA A 4 -17.45 5.23 -3.98
C ALA A 4 -18.16 4.87 -2.66
N CYS A 5 -18.63 5.89 -1.91
CA CYS A 5 -19.41 5.75 -0.69
C CYS A 5 -20.93 5.84 -0.95
N ASP A 6 -21.34 6.25 -2.15
CA ASP A 6 -22.74 6.27 -2.55
C ASP A 6 -23.08 4.90 -3.13
N ARG A 7 -23.64 4.02 -2.28
CA ARG A 7 -24.16 2.74 -2.76
C ARG A 7 -25.45 3.05 -3.51
N ASP A 8 -25.41 2.98 -4.83
CA ASP A 8 -26.62 3.09 -5.67
C ASP A 8 -27.46 1.81 -5.46
N GLY A 9 -28.29 1.80 -4.42
CA GLY A 9 -29.14 0.67 -4.08
C GLY A 9 -30.09 0.98 -2.90
N PRO A 10 -31.15 0.18 -2.71
CA PRO A 10 -32.00 0.28 -1.54
C PRO A 10 -31.18 0.05 -0.26
N PRO A 11 -31.61 0.63 0.89
CA PRO A 11 -30.96 0.37 2.17
C PRO A 11 -30.97 -1.13 2.47
N ILE A 12 -29.88 -1.64 3.01
CA ILE A 12 -29.75 -3.05 3.40
C ILE A 12 -30.76 -3.38 4.50
N SER A 13 -31.36 -4.56 4.41
CA SER A 13 -32.24 -5.08 5.47
C SER A 13 -31.42 -5.56 6.67
N LEU A 14 -32.07 -5.66 7.84
CA LEU A 14 -31.44 -6.16 9.05
C LEU A 14 -30.91 -7.60 8.91
N LEU A 15 -31.56 -8.43 8.08
CA LEU A 15 -31.14 -9.81 7.86
C LEU A 15 -29.85 -9.84 7.02
N GLU A 16 -29.82 -9.07 5.93
CA GLU A 16 -28.62 -8.95 5.08
C GLU A 16 -27.43 -8.37 5.84
N ASP A 17 -27.65 -7.39 6.72
CA ASP A 17 -26.61 -6.81 7.57
C ASP A 17 -25.98 -7.85 8.53
N ARG A 18 -26.82 -8.71 9.11
CA ARG A 18 -26.36 -9.81 9.97
C ARG A 18 -25.59 -10.85 9.19
N ASP A 19 -26.08 -11.24 8.02
CA ASP A 19 -25.41 -12.21 7.16
C ASP A 19 -24.04 -11.67 6.73
N LEU A 20 -23.96 -10.40 6.31
CA LEU A 20 -22.70 -9.75 5.96
C LEU A 20 -21.74 -9.66 7.14
N THR A 21 -22.25 -9.40 8.35
CA THR A 21 -21.44 -9.41 9.57
C THR A 21 -20.83 -10.79 9.82
N MET A 22 -21.59 -11.86 9.63
CA MET A 22 -21.09 -13.24 9.75
C MET A 22 -20.04 -13.54 8.69
N GLU A 23 -20.24 -13.13 7.44
CA GLU A 23 -19.23 -13.29 6.38
C GLU A 23 -17.92 -12.58 6.71
N VAL A 24 -17.97 -11.36 7.25
CA VAL A 24 -16.77 -10.62 7.70
C VAL A 24 -16.06 -11.35 8.83
N LEU A 25 -16.81 -11.92 9.79
CA LEU A 25 -16.24 -12.70 10.89
C LEU A 25 -15.56 -13.98 10.38
N ASP A 26 -16.20 -14.70 9.47
CA ASP A 26 -15.64 -15.92 8.86
C ASP A 26 -14.38 -15.60 8.05
N PHE A 27 -14.37 -14.50 7.30
CA PHE A 27 -13.19 -14.03 6.58
C PHE A 27 -12.03 -13.71 7.53
N ARG A 28 -12.30 -12.98 8.63
CA ARG A 28 -11.29 -12.69 9.66
C ARG A 28 -10.74 -13.96 10.31
N ALA A 29 -11.60 -14.93 10.58
CA ALA A 29 -11.20 -16.22 11.15
C ALA A 29 -10.31 -17.02 10.17
N ALA A 30 -10.64 -17.02 8.89
CA ALA A 30 -9.86 -17.69 7.85
C ALA A 30 -8.45 -17.08 7.72
N ILE A 31 -8.33 -15.75 7.70
CA ILE A 31 -7.03 -15.07 7.63
C ILE A 31 -6.23 -15.30 8.93
N MET A 32 -6.88 -15.26 10.09
CA MET A 32 -6.20 -15.57 11.36
C MET A 32 -5.66 -17.01 11.37
N LYS A 33 -6.40 -17.96 10.80
CA LYS A 33 -5.93 -19.33 10.64
C LYS A 33 -4.70 -19.40 9.72
N GLN A 34 -4.76 -18.78 8.55
CA GLN A 34 -3.62 -18.72 7.61
C GLN A 34 -2.39 -18.09 8.27
N TRP A 35 -2.57 -17.05 9.07
CA TRP A 35 -1.50 -16.42 9.84
C TRP A 35 -0.86 -17.40 10.82
N ASN A 36 -1.65 -18.14 11.59
CA ASN A 36 -1.12 -19.15 12.50
C ASN A 36 -0.42 -20.30 11.75
N ASP A 37 -0.96 -20.69 10.58
CA ASP A 37 -0.40 -21.74 9.73
C ASP A 37 0.97 -21.35 9.11
N THR A 38 1.35 -20.06 9.11
CA THR A 38 2.71 -19.64 8.71
C THR A 38 3.79 -20.05 9.69
N ALA A 39 3.46 -20.52 10.90
CA ALA A 39 4.41 -20.99 11.90
C ALA A 39 5.09 -22.33 11.56
N LYS A 40 5.39 -22.61 10.28
CA LYS A 40 6.03 -23.85 9.83
C LYS A 40 7.41 -24.07 10.47
N ASP A 41 8.13 -22.98 10.75
CA ASP A 41 9.48 -23.00 11.35
C ASP A 41 9.47 -22.54 12.83
N GLY A 42 8.31 -22.59 13.49
CA GLY A 42 8.15 -22.39 14.94
C GLY A 42 7.69 -21.01 15.38
N VAL A 43 7.87 -19.96 14.57
CA VAL A 43 7.38 -18.61 14.86
C VAL A 43 6.42 -18.18 13.74
N PRO A 44 5.16 -17.82 14.04
CA PRO A 44 4.25 -17.28 13.03
C PRO A 44 4.75 -15.93 12.52
N LEU A 45 4.25 -15.50 11.37
CA LEU A 45 4.49 -14.16 10.83
C LEU A 45 4.32 -13.06 11.90
N ASP A 46 5.25 -12.11 11.99
CA ASP A 46 5.15 -11.01 12.95
C ASP A 46 4.34 -9.82 12.42
N ALA A 47 4.59 -9.44 11.17
CA ALA A 47 3.89 -8.40 10.44
C ALA A 47 4.12 -8.61 8.94
N PHE A 48 3.30 -7.99 8.10
CA PHE A 48 3.55 -7.90 6.67
C PHE A 48 3.58 -6.44 6.21
N ILE A 49 4.35 -6.21 5.14
CA ILE A 49 4.50 -4.90 4.52
C ILE A 49 3.63 -4.85 3.28
N SER A 50 2.90 -3.76 3.11
CA SER A 50 2.07 -3.51 1.94
C SER A 50 2.25 -2.05 1.48
N PRO A 51 2.06 -1.72 0.19
CA PRO A 51 1.92 -0.34 -0.25
C PRO A 51 0.71 0.33 0.41
N VAL A 52 0.76 1.64 0.63
CA VAL A 52 -0.39 2.42 1.14
C VAL A 52 -1.35 2.78 0.01
N ASN A 53 -0.80 3.15 -1.14
CA ASN A 53 -1.54 3.64 -2.30
C ASN A 53 -0.72 3.31 -3.56
N PRO A 54 -1.33 3.03 -4.72
CA PRO A 54 -0.59 2.74 -5.96
C PRO A 54 0.13 3.97 -6.53
N ALA A 55 -0.18 5.17 -6.03
CA ALA A 55 0.46 6.41 -6.45
C ALA A 55 0.85 7.25 -5.23
N VAL A 56 1.81 8.16 -5.43
CA VAL A 56 2.09 9.25 -4.48
C VAL A 56 0.92 10.25 -4.43
N ALA A 57 1.08 11.32 -3.63
CA ALA A 57 0.04 12.33 -3.45
C ALA A 57 -0.49 12.83 -4.82
N PRO A 58 -1.77 12.58 -5.14
CA PRO A 58 -2.29 12.91 -6.45
C PRO A 58 -2.43 14.41 -6.62
N ARG A 59 -2.29 14.89 -7.86
CA ARG A 59 -2.49 16.30 -8.20
C ARG A 59 -3.89 16.77 -7.75
N HIS A 60 -3.98 18.02 -7.31
CA HIS A 60 -5.26 18.62 -6.94
C HIS A 60 -6.27 18.52 -8.11
N GLY A 61 -7.50 18.13 -7.80
CA GLY A 61 -8.57 17.93 -8.78
C GLY A 61 -8.59 16.54 -9.45
N ASP A 62 -7.51 15.77 -9.36
CA ASP A 62 -7.43 14.45 -10.01
C ASP A 62 -7.82 13.28 -9.11
N TYR A 63 -8.03 13.52 -7.81
CA TYR A 63 -8.33 12.48 -6.82
C TYR A 63 -9.49 11.58 -7.23
N SER A 64 -10.56 12.12 -7.82
CA SER A 64 -11.73 11.34 -8.26
C SER A 64 -11.41 10.25 -9.28
N LYS A 65 -10.36 10.45 -10.10
CA LYS A 65 -9.93 9.54 -11.19
C LYS A 65 -8.89 8.52 -10.74
N VAL A 66 -8.09 8.87 -9.73
CA VAL A 66 -6.99 8.03 -9.22
C VAL A 66 -7.25 7.44 -7.84
N ARG A 67 -8.46 7.65 -7.28
CA ARG A 67 -8.84 7.12 -5.97
C ARG A 67 -8.84 5.60 -5.98
N TYR A 68 -7.93 5.02 -5.20
CA TYR A 68 -7.85 3.59 -4.96
C TYR A 68 -7.51 3.33 -3.49
N PHE A 69 -8.50 2.91 -2.71
CA PHE A 69 -8.34 2.73 -1.26
C PHE A 69 -8.21 1.26 -0.83
N ALA A 70 -8.15 0.32 -1.77
CA ALA A 70 -8.21 -1.11 -1.44
C ALA A 70 -7.01 -1.57 -0.59
N TYR A 71 -5.82 -0.98 -0.78
CA TYR A 71 -4.63 -1.28 0.02
C TYR A 71 -4.81 -1.03 1.51
N THR A 72 -5.49 0.07 1.87
CA THR A 72 -5.80 0.41 3.27
C THR A 72 -7.10 -0.26 3.73
N ALA A 73 -8.05 -0.51 2.82
CA ALA A 73 -9.33 -1.17 3.13
C ALA A 73 -9.14 -2.57 3.73
N VAL A 74 -8.15 -3.33 3.24
CA VAL A 74 -7.86 -4.69 3.73
C VAL A 74 -7.64 -4.70 5.24
N ALA A 75 -6.84 -3.77 5.76
CA ALA A 75 -6.58 -3.71 7.20
C ALA A 75 -7.81 -3.28 8.01
N ASN A 76 -8.66 -2.40 7.47
CA ASN A 76 -9.92 -2.00 8.10
C ASN A 76 -10.90 -3.19 8.19
N VAL A 77 -11.02 -3.96 7.10
CA VAL A 77 -11.88 -5.15 7.09
C VAL A 77 -11.36 -6.20 8.07
N LEU A 78 -10.04 -6.39 8.17
CA LEU A 78 -9.44 -7.36 9.08
C LEU A 78 -9.40 -6.92 10.55
N ASP A 79 -9.60 -5.62 10.83
CA ASP A 79 -9.44 -5.02 12.17
C ASP A 79 -8.02 -5.21 12.71
N TYR A 80 -7.02 -4.98 11.87
CA TYR A 80 -5.60 -5.15 12.19
C TYR A 80 -4.90 -3.80 12.41
N PRO A 81 -3.97 -3.71 13.37
CA PRO A 81 -3.20 -2.50 13.59
C PRO A 81 -2.26 -2.24 12.42
N VAL A 82 -2.20 -0.97 12.02
CA VAL A 82 -1.38 -0.52 10.89
C VAL A 82 -0.62 0.73 11.27
N CYS A 83 0.63 0.82 10.82
CA CYS A 83 1.41 2.03 10.88
C CYS A 83 2.04 2.31 9.51
N THR A 84 1.90 3.56 9.05
CA THR A 84 2.51 4.03 7.81
C THR A 84 3.83 4.72 8.09
N LEU A 85 4.82 4.50 7.23
CA LEU A 85 6.11 5.18 7.30
C LEU A 85 6.57 5.64 5.91
N PRO A 86 7.20 6.82 5.81
CA PRO A 86 7.89 7.23 4.60
C PRO A 86 9.19 6.42 4.44
N VAL A 87 9.45 5.94 3.22
CA VAL A 87 10.66 5.15 2.90
C VAL A 87 11.64 5.90 2.03
N GLY A 88 11.19 6.94 1.33
CA GLY A 88 12.01 7.71 0.41
C GLY A 88 11.21 8.83 -0.23
N LEU A 89 11.90 9.59 -1.08
CA LEU A 89 11.31 10.60 -1.95
C LEU A 89 11.36 10.08 -3.39
N VAL A 90 10.43 10.54 -4.22
CA VAL A 90 10.45 10.23 -5.66
C VAL A 90 11.67 10.88 -6.30
N ASP A 91 12.47 10.07 -6.98
CA ASP A 91 13.62 10.49 -7.75
C ASP A 91 13.27 10.43 -9.26
N PRO A 92 13.18 11.56 -9.97
CA PRO A 92 12.83 11.59 -11.38
C PRO A 92 13.78 10.83 -12.32
N ASP A 93 15.01 10.56 -11.89
CA ASP A 93 16.01 9.84 -12.69
C ASP A 93 15.90 8.32 -12.52
N VAL A 94 15.32 7.86 -11.41
CA VAL A 94 15.18 6.44 -11.07
C VAL A 94 13.74 5.96 -11.26
N ASP A 95 12.77 6.73 -10.76
CA ASP A 95 11.34 6.42 -10.75
C ASP A 95 10.68 6.85 -12.06
N LEU A 96 11.18 6.34 -13.19
CA LEU A 96 10.68 6.69 -14.52
C LEU A 96 9.26 6.14 -14.76
N ALA A 97 8.52 6.77 -15.68
CA ALA A 97 7.21 6.28 -16.10
C ALA A 97 7.32 5.08 -17.04
N ASP A 98 6.37 4.15 -16.91
CA ASP A 98 6.21 3.02 -17.83
C ASP A 98 6.00 3.46 -19.28
N ASP A 99 6.20 2.54 -20.22
CA ASP A 99 5.98 2.82 -21.63
C ASP A 99 4.52 3.24 -21.91
N VAL A 100 4.33 4.12 -22.91
CA VAL A 100 3.00 4.66 -23.27
C VAL A 100 2.02 3.55 -23.66
N SER A 101 2.52 2.43 -24.18
CA SER A 101 1.70 1.26 -24.51
C SER A 101 1.22 0.49 -23.27
N LEU A 102 1.83 0.70 -22.09
CA LEU A 102 1.64 -0.07 -20.86
C LEU A 102 1.87 -1.58 -21.01
N ILE A 103 2.60 -1.98 -22.05
CA ILE A 103 2.98 -3.38 -22.31
C ILE A 103 4.33 -3.67 -21.67
N LYS A 104 5.18 -2.64 -21.50
CA LYS A 104 6.53 -2.77 -20.94
C LYS A 104 6.78 -1.76 -19.84
N ASP A 105 7.50 -2.21 -18.82
CA ASP A 105 8.01 -1.31 -17.77
C ASP A 105 9.19 -0.48 -18.29
N VAL A 106 9.63 0.48 -17.48
CA VAL A 106 10.83 1.29 -17.72
C VAL A 106 12.06 0.45 -18.09
N LYS A 107 12.16 -0.76 -17.53
CA LYS A 107 13.30 -1.68 -17.70
C LYS A 107 13.12 -2.60 -18.92
N GLY A 108 12.03 -2.45 -19.68
CA GLY A 108 11.71 -3.23 -20.87
C GLY A 108 11.09 -4.60 -20.61
N ASN A 109 10.74 -4.92 -19.35
CA ASN A 109 10.07 -6.16 -18.98
C ASN A 109 8.57 -6.09 -19.32
N THR A 110 7.97 -7.24 -19.64
CA THR A 110 6.54 -7.32 -19.91
C THR A 110 5.72 -7.00 -18.66
N LEU A 111 4.88 -5.96 -18.75
CA LEU A 111 3.92 -5.61 -17.71
C LEU A 111 2.63 -6.43 -17.86
N PRO A 112 1.99 -6.81 -16.75
CA PRO A 112 0.63 -7.32 -16.79
C PRO A 112 -0.32 -6.22 -17.27
N ALA A 113 -1.27 -6.61 -18.13
CA ALA A 113 -2.29 -5.71 -18.66
C ALA A 113 -3.06 -5.03 -17.50
N PRO A 114 -3.50 -3.77 -17.66
CA PRO A 114 -4.29 -3.09 -16.66
C PRO A 114 -5.53 -3.90 -16.28
N THR A 115 -5.79 -4.02 -14.98
CA THR A 115 -6.91 -4.85 -14.48
C THR A 115 -8.26 -4.13 -14.63
N CYS A 116 -8.24 -2.80 -14.68
CA CYS A 116 -9.42 -1.96 -14.88
C CYS A 116 -9.02 -0.58 -15.43
N GLU A 117 -10.01 0.20 -15.87
CA GLU A 117 -9.82 1.57 -16.37
C GLU A 117 -9.11 2.48 -15.34
N ARG A 118 -9.35 2.27 -14.04
CA ARG A 118 -8.69 3.03 -12.97
C ARG A 118 -7.21 2.71 -12.88
N ASP A 119 -6.83 1.43 -12.98
CA ASP A 119 -5.43 0.99 -12.99
C ASP A 119 -4.70 1.60 -14.19
N GLU A 120 -5.29 1.54 -15.38
CA GLU A 120 -4.75 2.19 -16.57
C GLU A 120 -4.57 3.70 -16.36
N THR A 121 -5.58 4.38 -15.80
CA THR A 121 -5.54 5.81 -15.55
C THR A 121 -4.44 6.20 -14.55
N ILE A 122 -4.25 5.40 -13.49
CA ILE A 122 -3.22 5.64 -12.49
C ILE A 122 -1.83 5.53 -13.12
N ARG A 123 -1.58 4.46 -13.90
CA ARG A 123 -0.30 4.25 -14.59
C ARG A 123 0.00 5.38 -15.58
N ARG A 124 -0.96 5.73 -16.44
CA ARG A 124 -0.78 6.80 -17.45
C ARG A 124 -0.53 8.18 -16.85
N LYS A 125 -1.03 8.44 -15.64
CA LYS A 125 -0.88 9.73 -14.95
C LYS A 125 0.40 9.84 -14.13
N HIS A 126 1.20 8.78 -14.05
CA HIS A 126 2.48 8.84 -13.38
C HIS A 126 3.45 9.70 -14.20
N ASP A 127 3.91 10.80 -13.59
CA ASP A 127 4.84 11.76 -14.19
C ASP A 127 5.94 12.05 -13.17
N PRO A 128 7.15 11.46 -13.35
CA PRO A 128 8.22 11.52 -12.36
C PRO A 128 8.63 12.96 -12.03
N LYS A 129 8.60 13.86 -13.01
CA LYS A 129 9.01 15.26 -12.84
C LYS A 129 8.04 16.05 -11.97
N VAL A 130 6.75 15.72 -12.02
CA VAL A 130 5.75 16.43 -11.23
C VAL A 130 5.65 15.87 -9.83
N TYR A 131 5.98 14.60 -9.64
CA TYR A 131 6.01 13.96 -8.33
C TYR A 131 7.39 14.02 -7.66
N ALA A 132 8.37 14.70 -8.25
CA ALA A 132 9.70 14.90 -7.68
C ALA A 132 9.62 15.36 -6.22
N ASP A 133 10.48 14.80 -5.38
CA ASP A 133 10.59 15.11 -3.95
C ASP A 133 9.32 14.79 -3.13
N MET A 134 8.32 14.10 -3.69
CA MET A 134 7.17 13.65 -2.92
C MET A 134 7.49 12.40 -2.09
N PRO A 135 6.96 12.28 -0.86
CA PRO A 135 7.23 11.11 -0.03
C PRO A 135 6.53 9.86 -0.56
N VAL A 136 7.29 8.79 -0.69
CA VAL A 136 6.79 7.44 -0.93
C VAL A 136 6.63 6.74 0.42
N THR A 137 5.45 6.16 0.65
CA THR A 137 5.09 5.56 1.95
C THR A 137 4.71 4.10 1.81
N ILE A 138 5.10 3.30 2.79
CA ILE A 138 4.65 1.92 2.98
C ILE A 138 3.81 1.81 4.26
N GLN A 139 3.03 0.75 4.38
CA GLN A 139 2.34 0.37 5.61
C GLN A 139 2.87 -0.95 6.14
N VAL A 140 3.05 -1.01 7.45
CA VAL A 140 3.31 -2.24 8.21
C VAL A 140 2.01 -2.63 8.90
N ILE A 141 1.53 -3.84 8.62
CA ILE A 141 0.31 -4.38 9.18
C ILE A 141 0.68 -5.51 10.13
N GLY A 142 0.28 -5.39 11.39
CA GLY A 142 0.45 -6.42 12.40
C GLY A 142 -0.80 -7.24 12.65
N ARG A 143 -0.72 -8.14 13.61
CA ARG A 143 -1.87 -8.92 14.08
C ARG A 143 -2.75 -8.07 15.00
N ARG A 144 -4.04 -8.40 15.02
CA ARG A 144 -5.02 -7.81 15.96
C ARG A 144 -4.49 -7.81 17.40
N PHE A 145 -4.54 -6.65 18.06
CA PHE A 145 -4.04 -6.38 19.43
C PHE A 145 -2.52 -6.45 19.61
N GLU A 146 -1.73 -6.34 18.52
CA GLU A 146 -0.27 -6.27 18.58
C GLU A 146 0.26 -4.87 18.17
N ASP A 147 -0.43 -3.80 18.56
CA ASP A 147 -0.10 -2.42 18.23
C ASP A 147 1.33 -2.03 18.63
N GLU A 148 1.78 -2.41 19.83
CA GLU A 148 3.14 -2.13 20.31
C GLU A 148 4.20 -2.84 19.47
N LYS A 149 3.88 -4.04 18.97
CA LYS A 149 4.77 -4.81 18.10
C LYS A 149 4.92 -4.14 16.75
N VAL A 150 3.82 -3.64 16.16
CA VAL A 150 3.85 -2.86 14.92
C VAL A 150 4.72 -1.62 15.09
N ILE A 151 4.55 -0.88 16.17
CA ILE A 151 5.36 0.31 16.46
C ILE A 151 6.85 -0.08 16.62
N GLY A 152 7.14 -1.18 17.29
CA GLY A 152 8.50 -1.71 17.44
C GLY A 152 9.16 -2.04 16.09
N ILE A 153 8.42 -2.71 15.21
CA ILE A 153 8.89 -3.06 13.85
C ILE A 153 9.11 -1.78 13.02
N VAL A 154 8.18 -0.83 13.06
CA VAL A 154 8.31 0.45 12.34
C VAL A 154 9.53 1.23 12.81
N LYS A 155 9.79 1.26 14.12
CA LYS A 155 10.99 1.89 14.68
C LYS A 155 12.26 1.21 14.17
N MET A 156 12.28 -0.12 14.10
CA MET A 156 13.41 -0.87 13.54
C MET A 156 13.63 -0.50 12.06
N ILE A 157 12.57 -0.48 11.25
CA ILE A 157 12.66 -0.13 9.83
C ILE A 157 13.15 1.32 9.66
N SER A 158 12.63 2.26 10.44
CA SER A 158 13.03 3.67 10.39
C SER A 158 14.52 3.85 10.74
N ASN A 159 15.03 3.12 11.73
CA ASN A 159 16.46 3.14 12.07
C ASN A 159 17.32 2.60 10.91
N LEU A 160 16.93 1.47 10.32
CA LEU A 160 17.65 0.88 9.18
C LEU A 160 17.69 1.80 7.95
N LEU A 161 16.59 2.51 7.69
CA LEU A 161 16.53 3.49 6.61
C LEU A 161 17.45 4.69 6.89
N SER A 162 17.46 5.18 8.13
CA SER A 162 18.30 6.31 8.55
C SER A 162 19.80 5.98 8.47
N GLU A 163 20.20 4.76 8.88
CA GLU A 163 21.58 4.28 8.77
C GLU A 163 22.03 4.18 7.31
N LYS A 164 21.16 3.70 6.42
CA LYS A 164 21.45 3.62 4.99
C LYS A 164 21.63 5.02 4.38
N GLN A 165 20.77 5.98 4.76
CA GLN A 165 20.87 7.37 4.32
C GLN A 165 22.20 8.00 4.77
N ALA A 166 22.60 7.80 6.02
CA ALA A 166 23.88 8.29 6.54
C ALA A 166 25.08 7.65 5.83
N CYS A 167 24.99 6.37 5.47
CA CYS A 167 26.04 5.67 4.72
C CYS A 167 26.14 6.15 3.26
N SER A 168 25.01 6.43 2.59
CA SER A 168 25.02 6.99 1.24
C SER A 168 25.58 8.41 1.22
N ASP A 169 25.20 9.24 2.20
CA ASP A 169 25.67 10.63 2.29
C ASP A 169 27.18 10.69 2.60
N ALA A 170 27.67 9.79 3.48
CA ALA A 170 29.09 9.65 3.77
C ALA A 170 29.91 9.03 2.62
N ALA A 171 29.27 8.28 1.72
CA ALA A 171 29.92 7.77 0.51
C ALA A 171 30.07 8.88 -0.54
N LEU A 172 29.11 9.81 -0.64
CA LEU A 172 29.15 10.94 -1.57
C LEU A 172 30.22 11.98 -1.18
N ASP A 173 30.42 12.23 0.13
CA ASP A 173 31.43 13.18 0.65
C ASP A 173 32.89 12.70 0.44
N LYS A 174 33.11 11.40 0.20
CA LYS A 174 34.45 10.84 -0.09
C LYS A 174 34.83 10.81 -1.56
N SER A 175 33.93 11.27 -2.43
CA SER A 175 34.11 11.27 -3.91
C SER A 175 34.56 12.62 -4.49
N TYR A 176 34.80 13.62 -3.64
CA TYR A 176 35.39 14.92 -4.01
C TYR A 176 36.83 15.06 -3.53
#